data_AF-A0A0M6XKS2-F1
#
_entry.id   AF-A0A0M6XKS2-F1
#
_cell.length_a   1.000
_cell.length_b   1.000
_cell.length_c   1.000
_cell.angle_alpha   90.00
_cell.angle_beta   90.00
_cell.angle_gamma   90.00
#
_symmetry.space_group_name_H-M   'P 1'
#
loop_
_entity.id
_entity.type
_entity.pdbx_description
1 polymer ?
#
loop_
_entity_poly.entity_id
_entity_poly.type
_entity_poly.pdbx_seq_one_letter_code
_entity_poly.pdbx_strand_id
1 'polypeptide(L)'
;MLSTLILFGSIVRVWGFDHSLTLDHYGRDFAISFSDGIAWNRFWTGIEIAAPLTAAVGMLTAWLIVRKRFPGRDILEFVRMLSFALPGMVIGISCIIAVNLPPIQMTDTATILVFCFIFSNTPVGVRGGVGATSQLDGSLDEASLSLGASSWRALRRMILPLLRPAVLATLI
;
A
#
# COMPACT_ATOMS: atom_id res chain seq x y z
N MET A 1 12.24 -0.81 -25.32
CA MET A 1 11.19 -1.05 -26.32
C MET A 1 9.80 -0.72 -25.80
N LEU A 2 9.36 -1.23 -24.64
CA LEU A 2 8.02 -0.95 -24.11
C LEU A 2 7.80 0.55 -23.81
N SER A 3 8.77 1.21 -23.17
CA SER A 3 8.68 2.64 -22.83
C SER A 3 8.60 3.54 -24.08
N THR A 4 9.29 3.17 -25.15
CA THR A 4 9.26 3.87 -26.44
C THR A 4 7.92 3.71 -27.16
N LEU A 5 7.30 2.54 -27.04
CA LEU A 5 5.95 2.26 -27.52
C LEU A 5 4.87 3.06 -26.78
N ILE A 6 5.00 3.21 -25.46
CA ILE A 6 4.08 4.01 -24.64
C ILE A 6 4.14 5.49 -25.04
N LEU A 7 5.34 6.03 -25.23
CA LEU A 7 5.52 7.42 -25.68
C LEU A 7 4.89 7.66 -27.06
N PHE A 8 5.05 6.71 -27.98
CA PHE A 8 4.48 6.82 -29.33
C PHE A 8 2.95 6.69 -29.31
N GLY A 9 2.41 5.74 -28.55
CA GLY A 9 0.97 5.57 -28.39
C GLY A 9 0.29 6.78 -27.74
N SER A 10 0.98 7.52 -26.87
CA SER A 10 0.43 8.70 -26.21
C SER A 10 0.18 9.90 -27.12
N ILE A 11 0.79 9.93 -28.31
CA ILE A 11 0.72 11.05 -29.27
C ILE A 11 -0.20 10.69 -30.45
N VAL A 12 -0.64 9.44 -30.56
CA VAL A 12 -1.41 8.92 -31.70
C VAL A 12 -2.87 8.71 -31.31
N ARG A 13 -3.83 9.04 -32.19
CA ARG A 13 -5.28 8.90 -31.89
C ARG A 13 -5.68 7.47 -31.57
N VAL A 14 -5.44 6.55 -32.50
CA VAL A 14 -5.79 5.13 -32.34
C VAL A 14 -4.72 4.31 -33.01
N TRP A 15 -3.89 3.68 -32.19
CA TRP A 15 -2.81 2.82 -32.67
C TRP A 15 -3.41 1.64 -33.47
N GLY A 16 -2.98 1.49 -34.73
CA GLY A 16 -3.47 0.44 -35.64
C GLY A 16 -4.67 0.84 -36.53
N PHE A 17 -5.23 2.04 -36.39
CA PHE A 17 -6.34 2.51 -37.25
C PHE A 17 -6.12 3.94 -37.78
N ASP A 18 -5.68 4.87 -36.93
CA ASP A 18 -5.45 6.27 -37.30
C ASP A 18 -4.17 6.80 -36.62
N HIS A 19 -3.13 7.04 -37.42
CA HIS A 19 -1.83 7.54 -36.98
C HIS A 19 -1.73 9.07 -36.92
N SER A 20 -2.87 9.77 -37.00
CA SER A 20 -2.89 11.22 -36.80
C SER A 20 -2.35 11.60 -35.43
N LEU A 21 -1.40 12.55 -35.43
CA LEU A 21 -0.81 13.09 -34.21
C LEU A 21 -1.88 13.94 -33.51
N THR A 22 -2.21 13.58 -32.28
CA THR A 22 -3.19 14.29 -31.46
C THR A 22 -2.62 14.59 -30.08
N LEU A 23 -2.94 15.79 -29.59
CA LEU A 23 -2.73 16.17 -28.19
C LEU A 23 -4.05 16.10 -27.40
N ASP A 24 -5.13 15.60 -28.00
CA ASP A 24 -6.45 15.53 -27.40
C ASP A 24 -6.45 14.65 -26.13
N HIS A 25 -5.61 13.62 -26.04
CA HIS A 25 -5.47 12.79 -24.83
C HIS A 25 -5.03 13.63 -23.62
N TYR A 26 -4.00 14.46 -23.80
CA TYR A 26 -3.51 15.34 -22.75
C TYR A 26 -4.53 16.43 -22.42
N GLY A 27 -5.20 16.99 -23.44
CA GLY A 27 -6.26 17.97 -23.24
C GLY A 27 -7.47 17.41 -22.51
N ARG A 28 -7.96 16.21 -22.85
CA ARG A 28 -9.17 15.62 -22.23
C ARG A 28 -8.91 15.12 -20.81
N ASP A 29 -7.75 14.51 -20.57
CA ASP A 29 -7.46 13.89 -19.28
C ASP A 29 -6.90 14.90 -18.26
N PHE A 30 -6.22 15.97 -18.71
CA PHE A 30 -5.73 17.03 -17.82
C PHE A 30 -6.59 18.30 -17.78
N ALA A 31 -7.49 18.57 -18.75
CA ALA A 31 -8.36 19.77 -18.70
C ALA A 31 -9.65 19.56 -17.88
N ILE A 32 -10.00 18.34 -17.50
CA ILE A 32 -11.08 18.10 -16.53
C ILE A 32 -10.46 18.21 -15.13
N SER A 33 -10.24 19.46 -14.72
CA SER A 33 -10.05 19.99 -13.37
C SER A 33 -9.17 19.16 -12.42
N PHE A 34 -8.11 19.78 -11.90
CA PHE A 34 -7.19 19.29 -10.84
C PHE A 34 -7.89 18.94 -9.49
N SER A 35 -9.21 18.77 -9.49
CA SER A 35 -10.09 18.45 -8.35
C SER A 35 -11.21 17.47 -8.75
N ASP A 36 -11.78 17.57 -9.95
CA ASP A 36 -13.02 16.84 -10.32
C ASP A 36 -12.81 15.66 -11.28
N GLY A 37 -11.58 15.46 -11.78
CA GLY A 37 -11.25 14.27 -12.57
C GLY A 37 -11.30 13.00 -11.72
N ILE A 38 -11.97 11.95 -12.21
CA ILE A 38 -12.03 10.62 -11.56
C ILE A 38 -10.62 10.08 -11.24
N ALA A 39 -9.65 10.38 -12.10
CA ALA A 39 -8.24 10.03 -11.88
C ALA A 39 -7.62 10.78 -10.70
N TRP A 40 -7.93 12.08 -10.56
CA TRP A 40 -7.38 12.93 -9.50
C TRP A 40 -7.98 12.60 -8.14
N ASN A 41 -9.29 12.39 -8.07
CA ASN A 41 -9.95 11.95 -6.84
C ASN A 41 -9.42 10.58 -6.37
N ARG A 42 -9.16 9.65 -7.30
CA ARG A 42 -8.55 8.34 -6.99
C ARG A 42 -7.09 8.46 -6.54
N PHE A 43 -6.32 9.37 -7.13
CA PHE A 43 -4.95 9.67 -6.72
C PHE A 43 -4.88 10.27 -5.31
N TRP A 44 -5.70 11.29 -5.02
CA TRP A 44 -5.79 11.90 -3.69
C TRP A 44 -6.30 10.90 -2.63
N THR A 45 -7.32 10.10 -2.94
CA THR A 45 -7.81 9.05 -2.02
C THR A 45 -6.73 8.01 -1.70
N GLY A 46 -5.91 7.64 -2.69
CA GLY A 46 -4.79 6.71 -2.50
C GLY A 46 -3.70 7.28 -1.57
N ILE A 47 -3.34 8.54 -1.74
CA ILE A 47 -2.29 9.20 -0.95
C ILE A 47 -2.79 9.56 0.46
N GLU A 48 -3.97 10.17 0.57
CA GLU A 48 -4.44 10.71 1.85
C GLU A 48 -4.95 9.63 2.80
N ILE A 49 -5.57 8.57 2.27
CA ILE A 49 -6.24 7.55 3.09
C ILE A 49 -5.48 6.23 3.04
N ALA A 50 -5.19 5.73 1.83
CA ALA A 50 -4.63 4.39 1.69
C ALA A 50 -3.16 4.33 2.16
N ALA A 51 -2.33 5.34 1.87
CA ALA A 51 -0.93 5.35 2.27
C ALA A 51 -0.73 5.32 3.80
N PRO A 52 -1.33 6.22 4.62
CA PRO A 52 -1.15 6.19 6.07
C PRO A 52 -1.77 4.95 6.71
N LEU A 53 -2.90 4.46 6.18
CA LEU A 53 -3.53 3.23 6.68
C LEU A 53 -2.62 2.02 6.42
N THR A 54 -2.07 1.91 5.21
CA THR A 54 -1.15 0.83 4.83
C THR A 54 0.14 0.87 5.64
N ALA A 55 0.71 2.07 5.85
CA ALA A 55 1.88 2.26 6.69
C ALA A 55 1.59 1.89 8.16
N ALA A 56 0.44 2.29 8.70
CA ALA A 56 0.04 1.96 10.06
C ALA A 56 -0.16 0.44 10.25
N VAL A 57 -0.89 -0.22 9.34
CA VAL A 57 -1.12 -1.66 9.36
C VAL A 57 0.20 -2.42 9.18
N GLY A 58 1.01 -2.01 8.21
CA GLY A 58 2.31 -2.61 7.94
C GLY A 58 3.26 -2.52 9.12
N MET A 59 3.36 -1.34 9.74
CA MET A 59 4.18 -1.11 10.93
C MET A 59 3.69 -1.92 12.13
N LEU A 60 2.38 -1.94 12.39
CA LEU A 60 1.81 -2.72 13.51
C LEU A 60 2.09 -4.21 13.34
N THR A 61 1.90 -4.71 12.12
CA THR A 61 2.12 -6.12 11.82
C THR A 61 3.61 -6.46 11.84
N ALA A 62 4.49 -5.54 11.44
CA ALA A 62 5.94 -5.70 11.57
C ALA A 62 6.37 -5.77 13.05
N TRP A 63 5.85 -4.88 13.90
CA TRP A 63 6.11 -4.91 15.33
C TRP A 63 5.65 -6.22 15.97
N LEU A 64 4.46 -6.72 15.61
CA LEU A 64 3.97 -8.01 16.09
C LEU A 64 4.91 -9.15 15.71
N ILE A 65 5.40 -9.19 14.46
CA ILE A 65 6.29 -10.27 13.99
C ILE A 65 7.67 -10.21 14.67
N VAL A 66 8.22 -9.01 14.86
CA VAL A 66 9.56 -8.84 15.47
C VAL A 66 9.53 -9.04 16.98
N ARG A 67 8.51 -8.51 17.68
CA ARG A 67 8.50 -8.42 19.15
C ARG A 67 7.63 -9.46 19.85
N LYS A 68 6.71 -10.14 19.15
CA LYS A 68 5.82 -11.15 19.76
C LYS A 68 6.00 -12.52 19.12
N ARG A 69 5.93 -13.55 19.97
CA ARG A 69 5.81 -14.96 19.55
C ARG A 69 4.36 -15.38 19.79
N PHE A 70 3.61 -15.67 18.74
CA PHE A 70 2.21 -16.07 18.79
C PHE A 70 1.94 -17.24 17.83
N PRO A 71 0.97 -18.12 18.14
CA PRO A 71 0.61 -19.20 17.22
C PRO A 71 0.01 -18.62 15.93
N GLY A 72 0.57 -18.98 14.78
CA GLY A 72 0.17 -18.46 13.46
C GLY A 72 1.11 -17.41 12.86
N ARG A 73 2.24 -17.10 13.51
CA ARG A 73 3.28 -16.22 12.95
C ARG A 73 3.78 -16.70 11.59
N ASP A 74 4.06 -17.99 11.45
CA ASP A 74 4.62 -18.56 10.21
C ASP A 74 3.62 -18.46 9.04
N ILE A 75 2.32 -18.61 9.34
CA ILE A 75 1.25 -18.41 8.35
C ILE A 75 1.22 -16.95 7.89
N LEU A 76 1.36 -16.01 8.83
CA LEU A 76 1.38 -14.58 8.50
C LEU A 76 2.62 -14.19 7.67
N GLU A 77 3.79 -14.77 7.98
CA GLU A 77 5.01 -14.59 7.19
C GLU A 77 4.85 -15.22 5.78
N PHE A 78 4.24 -16.39 5.67
CA PHE A 78 3.94 -17.05 4.39
C PHE A 78 2.98 -16.23 3.53
N VAL A 79 1.88 -15.73 4.09
CA VAL A 79 0.90 -14.88 3.37
C VAL A 79 1.54 -13.58 2.87
N ARG A 80 2.45 -12.99 3.65
CA ARG A 80 3.22 -11.81 3.22
C ARG A 80 4.14 -12.13 2.03
N MET A 81 4.85 -13.25 2.09
CA MET A 81 5.70 -13.69 0.99
C MET A 81 4.90 -13.98 -0.27
N LEU A 82 3.74 -14.64 -0.13
CA LEU A 82 2.83 -14.91 -1.23
C LEU A 82 2.36 -13.62 -1.89
N SER A 83 1.95 -12.62 -1.10
CA SER A 83 1.51 -11.32 -1.62
C SER A 83 2.61 -10.58 -2.37
N PHE A 84 3.88 -10.73 -1.97
CA PHE A 84 5.02 -10.16 -2.69
C PHE A 84 5.34 -10.91 -3.99
N ALA A 85 5.10 -12.23 -4.03
CA ALA A 85 5.32 -13.04 -5.22
C ALA A 85 4.27 -12.81 -6.32
N LEU A 86 3.08 -12.31 -5.95
CA LEU A 86 2.00 -12.03 -6.90
C LEU A 86 2.28 -10.74 -7.69
N PRO A 87 2.30 -10.80 -9.04
CA PRO A 87 2.34 -9.60 -9.87
C PRO A 87 1.12 -8.70 -9.60
N GLY A 88 1.28 -7.38 -9.69
CA GLY A 88 0.19 -6.42 -9.44
C GLY A 88 -1.06 -6.68 -10.31
N MET A 89 -0.88 -7.20 -11.53
CA MET A 89 -2.00 -7.62 -12.40
C MET A 89 -2.82 -8.77 -11.80
N VAL A 90 -2.15 -9.76 -11.19
CA VAL A 90 -2.84 -10.89 -10.54
C VAL A 90 -3.60 -10.39 -9.31
N ILE A 91 -3.01 -9.48 -8.52
CA ILE A 91 -3.69 -8.85 -7.38
C ILE A 91 -4.92 -8.08 -7.85
N GLY A 92 -4.81 -7.27 -8.92
CA GLY A 92 -5.93 -6.53 -9.50
C GLY A 92 -7.09 -7.42 -9.94
N ILE A 93 -6.79 -8.46 -10.72
CA ILE A 93 -7.80 -9.41 -11.19
C ILE A 93 -8.43 -10.17 -10.01
N SER A 94 -7.63 -10.63 -9.06
CA SER A 94 -8.12 -11.36 -7.89
C SER A 94 -9.00 -10.50 -6.99
N CYS A 95 -8.68 -9.21 -6.81
CA CYS A 95 -9.53 -8.27 -6.08
C CYS A 95 -10.86 -8.07 -6.78
N ILE A 96 -10.87 -7.90 -8.12
CA ILE A 96 -12.11 -7.75 -8.89
C ILE A 96 -12.99 -8.99 -8.74
N ILE A 97 -12.41 -10.19 -8.86
CA ILE A 97 -13.18 -11.43 -8.70
C ILE A 97 -13.71 -11.56 -7.27
N ALA A 98 -12.89 -11.29 -6.25
CA ALA A 98 -13.25 -11.46 -4.85
C ALA A 98 -14.44 -10.59 -4.41
N VAL A 99 -14.55 -9.38 -4.96
CA VAL A 99 -15.63 -8.41 -4.67
C VAL A 99 -16.79 -8.47 -5.66
N ASN A 100 -16.73 -9.40 -6.62
CA ASN A 100 -17.84 -9.67 -7.55
C ASN A 100 -18.72 -10.84 -7.08
N LEU A 101 -18.27 -11.61 -6.07
CA LEU A 101 -19.09 -12.68 -5.48
C LEU A 101 -20.12 -12.13 -4.47
N PRO A 102 -21.39 -12.55 -4.53
CA PRO A 102 -22.37 -12.25 -3.48
C PRO A 102 -21.86 -12.77 -2.13
N PRO A 103 -21.99 -12.04 -1.01
CA PRO A 103 -22.92 -10.93 -0.72
C PRO A 103 -22.33 -9.51 -0.81
N ILE A 104 -21.07 -9.34 -1.20
CA ILE A 104 -20.38 -8.04 -1.18
C ILE A 104 -20.20 -7.55 -2.61
N GLN A 105 -21.25 -7.00 -3.22
CA GLN A 105 -21.16 -6.35 -4.54
C GLN A 105 -20.59 -4.94 -4.35
N MET A 106 -19.26 -4.84 -4.32
CA MET A 106 -18.55 -3.55 -4.20
C MET A 106 -17.98 -3.07 -5.52
N THR A 107 -18.22 -3.78 -6.63
CA THR A 107 -17.56 -3.66 -7.95
C THR A 107 -17.41 -2.23 -8.47
N ASP A 108 -18.35 -1.33 -8.16
CA ASP A 108 -18.39 0.03 -8.70
C ASP A 108 -17.92 1.11 -7.71
N THR A 109 -17.45 0.73 -6.52
CA THR A 109 -17.07 1.69 -5.47
C THR A 109 -15.55 1.89 -5.39
N ALA A 110 -15.11 3.13 -5.14
CA ALA A 110 -13.70 3.49 -4.92
C ALA A 110 -13.01 2.66 -3.81
N THR A 111 -13.79 2.04 -2.92
CA THR A 111 -13.35 1.14 -1.87
C THR A 111 -12.55 -0.06 -2.37
N ILE A 112 -12.87 -0.62 -3.55
CA ILE A 112 -12.10 -1.75 -4.11
C ILE A 112 -10.68 -1.31 -4.43
N LEU A 113 -10.53 -0.14 -5.02
CA LEU A 113 -9.22 0.39 -5.37
C LEU A 113 -8.39 0.62 -4.13
N VAL A 114 -8.98 1.20 -3.08
CA VAL A 114 -8.33 1.38 -1.78
C VAL A 114 -7.91 0.02 -1.20
N PHE A 115 -8.79 -0.98 -1.21
CA PHE A 115 -8.49 -2.31 -0.69
C PHE A 115 -7.37 -3.01 -1.49
N CYS A 116 -7.44 -2.96 -2.82
CA CYS A 116 -6.44 -3.52 -3.71
C CYS A 116 -5.09 -2.83 -3.52
N PHE A 117 -5.09 -1.50 -3.35
CA PHE A 117 -3.91 -0.72 -3.08
C PHE A 117 -3.30 -1.07 -1.72
N ILE A 118 -4.11 -1.20 -0.66
CA ILE A 118 -3.64 -1.63 0.66
C ILE A 118 -3.04 -3.03 0.55
N PHE A 119 -3.72 -3.98 -0.08
CA PHE A 119 -3.26 -5.36 -0.17
C PHE A 119 -1.94 -5.48 -0.95
N SER A 120 -1.82 -4.73 -2.05
CA SER A 120 -0.60 -4.69 -2.86
C SER A 120 0.57 -3.98 -2.16
N ASN A 121 0.30 -2.93 -1.37
CA ASN A 121 1.36 -2.12 -0.77
C ASN A 121 1.71 -2.52 0.68
N THR A 122 0.85 -3.28 1.36
CA THR A 122 1.11 -3.78 2.73
C THR A 122 2.45 -4.52 2.84
N PRO A 123 2.86 -5.41 1.91
CA PRO A 123 4.16 -6.09 1.99
C PRO A 123 5.37 -5.14 1.97
N VAL A 124 5.24 -3.97 1.34
CA VAL A 124 6.29 -2.94 1.29
C VAL A 124 6.41 -2.25 2.65
N GLY A 125 5.30 -1.74 3.20
CA GLY A 125 5.27 -1.08 4.50
C GLY A 125 5.70 -2.01 5.65
N VAL A 126 5.32 -3.28 5.55
CA VAL A 126 5.78 -4.33 6.45
C VAL A 126 7.30 -4.48 6.46
N ARG A 127 7.95 -4.55 5.29
CA ARG A 127 9.40 -4.77 5.22
C ARG A 127 10.16 -3.57 5.77
N GLY A 128 9.73 -2.36 5.43
CA GLY A 128 10.27 -1.14 6.04
C GLY A 128 10.09 -1.14 7.56
N GLY A 129 8.91 -1.54 8.04
CA GLY A 129 8.63 -1.65 9.47
C GLY A 129 9.47 -2.70 10.19
N VAL A 130 9.72 -3.86 9.57
CA VAL A 130 10.59 -4.91 10.14
C VAL A 130 12.02 -4.40 10.24
N GLY A 131 12.55 -3.80 9.18
CA GLY A 131 13.89 -3.20 9.19
C GLY A 131 14.05 -2.14 10.27
N ALA A 132 13.08 -1.24 10.41
CA ALA A 132 13.12 -0.20 11.42
C ALA A 132 12.95 -0.74 12.86
N THR A 133 12.06 -1.72 13.06
CA THR A 133 11.82 -2.30 14.40
C THR A 133 12.97 -3.22 14.84
N SER A 134 13.66 -3.85 13.90
CA SER A 134 14.83 -4.70 14.15
C SER A 134 16.08 -3.91 14.56
N GLN A 135 16.17 -2.64 14.18
CA GLN A 135 17.26 -1.74 14.60
C GLN A 135 17.10 -1.25 16.04
N LEU A 136 15.88 -1.30 16.59
CA LEU A 136 15.65 -0.97 17.99
C LEU A 136 16.09 -2.13 18.88
N ASP A 137 16.82 -1.82 19.94
CA ASP A 137 17.28 -2.83 20.90
C ASP A 137 16.09 -3.49 21.64
N GLY A 138 16.25 -4.76 21.98
CA GLY A 138 15.32 -5.54 22.81
C GLY A 138 15.21 -4.99 24.23
N SER A 139 16.30 -4.38 24.73
CA SER A 139 16.41 -3.81 26.08
C SER A 139 15.33 -2.77 26.41
N LEU A 140 14.78 -2.07 25.40
CA LEU A 140 13.68 -1.12 25.58
C LEU A 140 12.37 -1.80 26.01
N ASP A 141 12.09 -3.00 25.48
CA ASP A 141 10.90 -3.76 25.88
C ASP A 141 11.08 -4.33 27.28
N GLU A 142 12.28 -4.83 27.62
CA GLU A 142 12.60 -5.35 28.95
C GLU A 142 12.54 -4.26 30.01
N ALA A 143 13.12 -3.08 29.76
CA ALA A 143 13.04 -1.93 30.65
C ALA A 143 11.58 -1.47 30.87
N SER A 144 10.76 -1.50 29.81
CA SER A 144 9.34 -1.13 29.92
C SER A 144 8.55 -2.11 30.79
N LEU A 145 8.87 -3.41 30.71
CA LEU A 145 8.28 -4.46 31.53
C LEU A 145 8.74 -4.35 33.00
N SER A 146 10.02 -4.05 33.24
CA SER A 146 10.55 -3.78 34.58
C SER A 146 9.92 -2.57 35.26
N LEU A 147 9.51 -1.56 34.49
CA LEU A 147 8.79 -0.38 34.97
C LEU A 147 7.27 -0.60 35.09
N GLY A 148 6.76 -1.82 34.85
CA GLY A 148 5.34 -2.16 34.94
C GLY A 148 4.49 -1.63 33.78
N ALA A 149 5.10 -1.18 32.68
CA ALA A 149 4.37 -0.75 31.49
C ALA A 149 3.95 -1.95 30.63
N SER A 150 2.73 -1.91 30.07
CA SER A 150 2.30 -2.92 29.10
C SER A 150 3.00 -2.72 27.75
N SER A 151 3.23 -3.80 27.00
CA SER A 151 3.89 -3.74 25.67
C SER A 151 3.20 -2.78 24.71
N TRP A 152 1.87 -2.61 24.80
CA TRP A 152 1.13 -1.62 24.00
C TRP A 152 1.46 -0.18 24.39
N ARG A 153 1.65 0.08 25.69
CA ARG A 153 2.00 1.40 26.21
C ARG A 153 3.46 1.74 25.88
N ALA A 154 4.36 0.76 25.93
CA ALA A 154 5.75 0.87 25.47
C ALA A 154 5.81 1.16 23.96
N LEU A 155 5.03 0.41 23.16
CA LEU A 155 4.91 0.66 21.72
C LEU A 155 4.51 2.11 21.43
N ARG A 156 3.39 2.58 21.99
CA ARG A 156 2.85 3.91 21.66
C ARG A 156 3.71 5.07 22.17
N ARG A 157 4.33 4.94 23.35
CA ARG A 157 5.03 6.05 24.01
C ARG A 157 6.54 6.08 23.79
N MET A 158 7.17 4.95 23.51
CA MET A 158 8.64 4.87 23.32
C MET A 158 9.01 4.48 21.89
N ILE A 159 8.45 3.38 21.37
CA ILE A 159 8.83 2.82 20.07
C ILE A 159 8.27 3.66 18.91
N LEU A 160 6.99 4.07 18.97
CA LEU A 160 6.34 4.84 17.91
C LEU A 160 7.02 6.19 17.61
N PRO A 161 7.42 7.02 18.61
CA PRO A 161 8.22 8.22 18.38
C PRO A 161 9.56 7.93 17.70
N LEU A 162 10.25 6.86 18.10
CA LEU A 162 11.54 6.45 17.55
C LEU A 162 11.41 5.95 16.11
N LEU A 163 10.29 5.32 15.77
CA LEU A 163 9.98 4.82 14.43
C LEU A 163 9.37 5.87 13.49
N ARG A 164 9.05 7.09 13.95
CA ARG A 164 8.51 8.18 13.11
C ARG A 164 9.23 8.35 11.76
N PRO A 165 10.58 8.47 11.69
CA PRO A 165 11.27 8.62 10.40
C PRO A 165 11.09 7.39 9.50
N ALA A 166 11.01 6.19 10.08
CA ALA A 166 10.75 4.97 9.32
C ALA A 166 9.30 4.87 8.82
N VAL A 167 8.33 5.31 9.63
CA VAL A 167 6.91 5.38 9.21
C VAL A 167 6.77 6.33 8.02
N LEU A 168 7.43 7.49 8.08
CA LEU A 168 7.45 8.46 6.97
C LEU A 168 8.12 7.88 5.72
N ALA A 169 9.22 7.13 5.88
CA ALA A 169 9.87 6.46 4.76
C ALA A 169 9.00 5.37 4.10
N THR A 170 8.10 4.73 4.86
CA THR A 170 7.13 3.76 4.31
C THR A 170 5.86 4.38 3.74
N LEU A 171 5.70 5.70 3.84
CA LEU A 171 4.52 6.43 3.36
C LEU A 171 4.62 6.81 1.86
N ILE A 172 5.82 6.70 1.28
CA ILE A 172 6.20 7.16 -0.07
C ILE A 172 6.44 5.94 -0.96
#